data_AF-A0A643BQH3-F1
#
_entry.id   AF-A0A643BQH3-F1
#
_cell.length_a   1.000
_cell.length_b   1.000
_cell.length_c   1.000
_cell.angle_alpha   90.00
_cell.angle_beta   90.00
_cell.angle_gamma   90.00
#
_symmetry.space_group_name_H-M   'P 1'
#
loop_
_entity.id
_entity.type
_entity.pdbx_description
1 polymer ?
#
loop_
_entity_poly.entity_id
_entity_poly.type
_entity_poly.pdbx_seq_one_letter_code
_entity_poly.pdbx_strand_id
1 'polypeptide(L)'
;KIKEITYMHSEGILAGELKHGPLALVDKLMPVIMIIMRDHTYAKCQNALQQVVARQGRPVVICDKEDTETIKNTKRTIKVPHSVDCLQGILSVIPLQLLAFHLAVLRGYD
;
A
#
# COMPACT_ATOMS: atom_id res chain seq x y z
N LYS A 1 7.24 -2.38 -10.91
CA LYS A 1 8.54 -1.74 -10.59
C LYS A 1 9.31 -2.48 -9.52
N ILE A 2 8.79 -2.69 -8.30
CA ILE A 2 9.52 -3.45 -7.25
C ILE A 2 10.11 -4.78 -7.78
N LYS A 3 9.28 -5.67 -8.32
CA LYS A 3 9.76 -6.93 -8.96
C LYS A 3 10.83 -6.74 -10.04
N GLU A 4 10.74 -5.66 -10.80
CA GLU A 4 11.57 -5.40 -11.97
C GLU A 4 12.98 -4.95 -11.58
N ILE A 5 13.10 -4.04 -10.60
CA ILE A 5 14.39 -3.43 -10.25
C ILE A 5 14.99 -3.97 -8.95
N THR A 6 14.21 -4.64 -8.11
CA THR A 6 14.72 -5.21 -6.84
C THR A 6 14.77 -6.73 -6.85
N TYR A 7 14.25 -7.37 -7.91
CA TYR A 7 14.03 -8.81 -8.04
C TYR A 7 13.25 -9.45 -6.87
N MET A 8 12.49 -8.65 -6.10
CA MET A 8 11.61 -9.18 -5.06
C MET A 8 10.37 -9.78 -5.71
N HIS A 9 9.93 -10.93 -5.20
CA HIS A 9 8.59 -11.39 -5.51
C HIS A 9 7.59 -10.36 -4.96
N SER A 10 6.86 -9.72 -5.85
CA SER A 10 5.81 -8.76 -5.51
C SER A 10 4.61 -8.99 -6.42
N GLU A 11 3.43 -9.04 -5.83
CA GLU A 11 2.16 -9.24 -6.51
C GLU A 11 1.19 -8.10 -6.16
N GLY A 12 0.48 -7.59 -7.18
CA GLY A 12 -0.55 -6.59 -7.00
C GLY A 12 -1.92 -7.26 -6.88
N ILE A 13 -2.65 -6.95 -5.82
CA ILE A 13 -3.94 -7.59 -5.52
C ILE A 13 -4.97 -6.50 -5.24
N LEU A 14 -6.20 -6.67 -5.76
CA LEU A 14 -7.31 -5.80 -5.44
C LEU A 14 -7.73 -5.99 -3.98
N ALA A 15 -7.98 -4.90 -3.25
CA ALA A 15 -8.34 -4.97 -1.83
C ALA A 15 -9.57 -5.86 -1.56
N GLY A 16 -10.52 -5.93 -2.50
CA GLY A 16 -11.70 -6.80 -2.41
C GLY A 16 -11.38 -8.29 -2.47
N GLU A 17 -10.34 -8.69 -3.21
CA GLU A 17 -9.95 -10.09 -3.43
C GLU A 17 -9.12 -10.67 -2.28
N LEU A 18 -8.67 -9.82 -1.36
CA LEU A 18 -7.78 -10.21 -0.26
C LEU A 18 -8.37 -11.40 0.54
N LYS A 19 -9.69 -11.42 0.75
CA LYS A 19 -10.40 -12.44 1.53
C LYS A 19 -10.44 -13.82 0.86
N HIS A 20 -10.21 -13.92 -0.45
CA HIS A 20 -10.39 -15.15 -1.22
C HIS A 20 -9.14 -16.05 -1.27
N GLY A 21 -8.11 -15.74 -0.49
CA GLY A 21 -6.90 -16.56 -0.40
C GLY A 21 -5.67 -15.79 0.09
N PRO A 22 -5.33 -14.62 -0.50
CA PRO A 22 -4.10 -13.89 -0.19
C PRO A 22 -3.95 -13.51 1.28
N LEU A 23 -5.07 -13.26 1.97
CA LEU A 23 -5.04 -12.93 3.40
C LEU A 23 -4.38 -14.04 4.23
N ALA A 24 -4.44 -15.31 3.80
CA ALA A 24 -3.83 -16.45 4.50
C ALA A 24 -2.29 -16.37 4.55
N LEU A 25 -1.67 -15.61 3.63
CA LEU A 25 -0.22 -15.40 3.58
C LEU A 25 0.24 -14.24 4.47
N VAL A 26 -0.68 -13.41 4.96
CA VAL A 26 -0.35 -12.22 5.74
C VAL A 26 0.04 -12.61 7.18
N ASP A 27 1.27 -12.25 7.55
CA ASP A 27 1.80 -12.35 8.90
C ASP A 27 2.71 -11.13 9.23
N LYS A 28 3.50 -11.22 10.30
CA LYS A 28 4.42 -10.15 10.72
C LYS A 28 5.63 -9.96 9.80
N LEU A 29 5.98 -10.98 9.01
CA LEU A 29 7.18 -11.05 8.18
C LEU A 29 6.87 -10.61 6.75
N MET A 30 5.65 -10.85 6.27
CA MET A 30 5.23 -10.46 4.93
C MET A 30 5.09 -8.92 4.83
N PRO A 31 5.91 -8.23 4.00
CA PRO A 31 5.75 -6.81 3.77
C PRO A 31 4.50 -6.56 2.92
N VAL A 32 3.62 -5.68 3.40
CA VAL A 32 2.38 -5.30 2.70
C VAL A 32 2.44 -3.81 2.40
N ILE A 33 2.10 -3.43 1.17
CA ILE A 33 1.91 -2.03 0.77
C ILE A 33 0.45 -1.89 0.36
N MET A 34 -0.24 -0.89 0.90
CA MET A 34 -1.65 -0.62 0.58
C MET A 34 -1.81 0.80 0.06
N ILE A 35 -2.72 0.99 -0.89
CA ILE A 35 -3.11 2.30 -1.42
C ILE A 35 -4.55 2.52 -0.99
N ILE A 36 -4.79 3.55 -0.17
CA ILE A 36 -6.09 3.86 0.42
C ILE A 36 -6.37 5.34 0.23
N MET A 37 -6.98 5.68 -0.90
CA MET A 37 -7.39 7.04 -1.22
C MET A 37 -8.85 7.29 -0.85
N ARG A 38 -9.23 8.55 -0.63
CA ARG A 38 -10.61 8.97 -0.33
C ARG A 38 -11.48 8.96 -1.61
N ASP A 39 -11.70 7.77 -2.15
CA ASP A 39 -12.55 7.52 -3.33
C ASP A 39 -13.69 6.54 -3.04
N HIS A 40 -14.43 6.13 -4.09
CA HIS A 40 -15.55 5.20 -3.97
C HIS A 40 -15.18 3.80 -3.42
N THR A 41 -13.90 3.43 -3.42
CA THR A 41 -13.38 2.17 -2.87
C THR A 41 -12.83 2.29 -1.46
N TYR A 42 -12.75 3.51 -0.92
CA TYR A 42 -12.16 3.82 0.40
C TYR A 42 -12.64 2.86 1.51
N ALA A 43 -13.95 2.69 1.66
CA ALA A 43 -14.52 1.83 2.70
C ALA A 43 -14.10 0.36 2.55
N LYS A 44 -13.97 -0.14 1.31
CA LYS A 44 -13.50 -1.50 1.04
C LYS A 44 -12.02 -1.65 1.40
N CYS A 45 -11.21 -0.66 1.03
CA CYS A 45 -9.77 -0.62 1.34
C CYS A 45 -9.50 -0.50 2.85
N GLN A 46 -10.29 0.28 3.59
CA GLN A 46 -10.22 0.36 5.05
C GLN A 46 -10.53 -0.98 5.72
N ASN A 47 -11.58 -1.65 5.27
CA ASN A 47 -11.91 -2.98 5.78
C ASN A 47 -10.77 -3.97 5.53
N ALA A 48 -10.14 -3.93 4.35
CA ALA A 48 -8.97 -4.74 4.05
C ALA A 48 -7.78 -4.40 4.98
N LEU A 49 -7.53 -3.11 5.27
CA LEU A 49 -6.49 -2.67 6.20
C LEU A 49 -6.70 -3.26 7.59
N GLN A 50 -7.91 -3.19 8.11
CA GLN A 50 -8.24 -3.77 9.42
C GLN A 50 -7.98 -5.28 9.45
N GLN A 51 -8.29 -6.00 8.37
CA GLN A 51 -8.03 -7.44 8.27
C GLN A 51 -6.54 -7.77 8.24
N VAL A 52 -5.73 -6.97 7.54
CA VAL A 52 -4.26 -7.12 7.52
C VAL A 52 -3.69 -6.88 8.93
N VAL A 53 -4.12 -5.80 9.60
CA VAL A 53 -3.66 -5.46 10.95
C VAL A 53 -4.09 -6.50 11.98
N ALA A 54 -5.31 -7.04 11.86
CA ALA A 54 -5.81 -8.11 12.73
C ALA A 54 -4.96 -9.38 12.64
N ARG A 55 -4.30 -9.63 11.50
CA ARG A 55 -3.34 -10.74 11.30
C ARG A 55 -1.89 -10.36 11.62
N GLN A 56 -1.70 -9.26 12.37
CA GLN A 56 -0.40 -8.75 12.79
C GLN A 56 0.48 -8.25 11.63
N GLY A 57 -0.10 -8.09 10.44
CA GLY A 57 0.53 -7.43 9.31
C GLY A 57 0.86 -5.98 9.65
N ARG A 58 1.96 -5.47 9.10
CA ARG A 58 2.46 -4.12 9.35
C ARG A 58 2.55 -3.33 8.04
N PRO A 59 1.41 -2.97 7.44
CA PRO A 59 1.40 -2.39 6.11
C PRO A 59 2.03 -0.99 6.10
N VAL A 60 2.68 -0.65 4.99
CA VAL A 60 2.97 0.72 4.61
C VAL A 60 1.80 1.22 3.77
N VAL A 61 1.14 2.28 4.21
CA VAL A 61 -0.11 2.74 3.60
C VAL A 61 0.10 4.07 2.90
N ILE A 62 -0.14 4.11 1.60
CA ILE A 62 -0.23 5.34 0.81
C ILE A 62 -1.67 5.85 0.96
N CYS A 63 -1.86 7.03 1.53
CA CYS A 63 -3.19 7.56 1.79
C CYS A 63 -3.29 9.05 1.52
N ASP A 64 -4.53 9.54 1.54
CA ASP A 64 -4.81 10.96 1.48
C ASP A 64 -4.12 11.71 2.62
N LYS A 65 -3.58 12.88 2.33
CA LYS A 65 -2.90 13.73 3.30
C LYS A 65 -3.80 14.11 4.47
N GLU A 66 -5.08 14.34 4.19
CA GLU A 66 -6.06 14.78 5.20
C GLU A 66 -6.85 13.61 5.82
N ASP A 67 -6.51 12.36 5.47
CA ASP A 67 -7.18 11.18 5.99
C ASP A 67 -6.70 10.79 7.40
N THR A 68 -7.23 11.51 8.38
CA THR A 68 -6.92 11.30 9.79
C THR A 68 -7.29 9.90 10.30
N GLU A 69 -8.26 9.23 9.67
CA GLU A 69 -8.71 7.89 10.06
C GLU A 69 -7.65 6.83 9.72
N THR A 70 -7.18 6.80 8.46
CA THR A 70 -6.07 5.91 8.07
C THR A 70 -4.81 6.20 8.87
N ILE A 71 -4.49 7.48 9.06
CA ILE A 71 -3.26 7.91 9.74
C ILE A 71 -3.25 7.47 11.21
N LYS A 72 -4.41 7.48 11.90
CA LYS A 72 -4.52 7.00 13.28
C LYS A 72 -4.40 5.47 13.37
N ASN A 73 -4.96 4.75 12.40
CA ASN A 73 -4.98 3.29 12.39
C ASN A 73 -3.63 2.66 12.03
N THR A 74 -2.76 3.37 11.30
CA THR A 74 -1.48 2.82 10.81
C THR A 74 -0.28 3.70 11.12
N LYS A 75 0.76 3.13 11.73
CA LYS A 75 1.99 3.84 12.10
C LYS A 75 2.89 4.23 10.91
N ARG A 76 2.71 3.60 9.74
CA ARG A 76 3.55 3.77 8.55
C ARG A 76 2.71 4.29 7.38
N THR A 77 2.48 5.59 7.34
CA THR A 77 1.72 6.24 6.27
C THR A 77 2.59 7.10 5.38
N ILE A 78 2.31 7.09 4.08
CA ILE A 78 2.84 8.01 3.09
C ILE A 78 1.67 8.86 2.61
N LYS A 79 1.73 10.16 2.91
CA LYS A 79 0.65 11.10 2.64
C LYS A 79 0.78 11.66 1.23
N VAL A 80 -0.29 11.56 0.45
CA VAL A 80 -0.38 12.09 -0.92
C VAL A 80 -1.50 13.14 -0.94
N PRO A 81 -1.29 14.31 -1.58
CA PRO A 81 -2.35 15.31 -1.69
C PRO A 81 -3.57 14.74 -2.44
N HIS A 82 -4.76 15.14 -1.99
CA HIS A 82 -5.98 14.88 -2.73
C HIS A 82 -5.99 15.63 -4.05
N SER A 83 -6.48 14.98 -5.10
CA SER A 83 -6.68 15.56 -6.42
C SER A 83 -7.97 15.02 -7.03
N VAL A 84 -8.30 15.48 -8.24
CA VAL A 84 -9.42 14.94 -9.00
C VAL A 84 -9.19 13.46 -9.33
N ASP A 85 -10.27 12.68 -9.38
CA ASP A 85 -10.24 11.21 -9.54
C ASP A 85 -9.33 10.75 -10.69
N CYS A 86 -9.38 11.44 -11.84
CA CYS A 86 -8.60 11.08 -13.02
C CYS A 86 -7.08 11.27 -12.84
N LEU A 87 -6.64 12.10 -11.90
CA LEU A 87 -5.22 12.35 -11.60
C LEU A 87 -4.74 11.67 -10.31
N GLN A 88 -5.65 11.23 -9.45
CA GLN A 88 -5.33 10.63 -8.16
C GLN A 88 -4.44 9.38 -8.30
N GLY A 89 -4.68 8.57 -9.33
CA GLY A 89 -3.85 7.41 -9.65
C GLY A 89 -2.41 7.78 -10.01
N ILE A 90 -2.21 8.87 -10.74
CA ILE A 90 -0.87 9.34 -11.13
C ILE A 90 -0.08 9.75 -9.89
N LEU A 91 -0.70 10.49 -8.98
CA LEU A 91 -0.07 10.94 -7.75
C LEU A 91 0.27 9.78 -6.79
N SER A 92 -0.63 8.80 -6.68
CA SER A 92 -0.42 7.65 -5.77
C SER A 92 0.64 6.65 -6.25
N VAL A 93 0.98 6.66 -7.55
CA VAL A 93 2.07 5.82 -8.11
C VAL A 93 3.46 6.39 -7.83
N ILE A 94 3.61 7.71 -7.72
CA ILE A 94 4.93 8.35 -7.51
C ILE A 94 5.65 7.78 -6.26
N PRO A 95 5.01 7.67 -5.07
CA PRO A 95 5.64 7.02 -3.92
C PRO A 95 6.06 5.58 -4.16
N LEU A 96 5.31 4.82 -4.96
CA LEU A 96 5.67 3.42 -5.28
C LEU A 96 6.91 3.32 -6.17
N GLN A 97 7.07 4.25 -7.11
CA GLN A 97 8.26 4.34 -7.95
C GLN A 97 9.49 4.69 -7.12
N LEU A 98 9.38 5.70 -6.25
CA LEU A 98 10.46 6.07 -5.32
C LEU A 98 10.79 4.94 -4.34
N LEU A 99 9.78 4.26 -3.80
CA LEU A 99 9.98 3.10 -2.93
C LEU A 99 10.75 1.99 -3.66
N ALA A 100 10.35 1.66 -4.89
CA ALA A 100 11.05 0.66 -5.68
C ALA A 100 12.51 1.06 -5.93
N PHE A 101 12.76 2.33 -6.28
CA PHE A 101 14.11 2.86 -6.50
C PHE A 101 14.97 2.75 -5.24
N HIS A 102 14.49 3.25 -4.10
CA HIS A 102 15.24 3.16 -2.84
C HIS A 102 15.47 1.72 -2.38
N LEU A 103 14.53 0.81 -2.65
CA LEU A 103 14.72 -0.62 -2.38
C LEU A 103 15.79 -1.25 -3.28
N ALA A 104 15.91 -0.81 -4.54
CA ALA A 104 16.97 -1.26 -5.45
C ALA A 104 18.35 -0.80 -4.98
N VAL A 105 18.48 0.51 -4.69
CA VAL A 105 19.71 1.11 -4.17
C VAL A 105 20.16 0.45 -2.87
N LEU A 106 19.24 0.23 -1.91
CA LEU A 106 19.56 -0.46 -0.65
C LEU A 106 19.99 -1.93 -0.83
N ARG A 107 19.63 -2.55 -1.95
CA ARG A 107 20.04 -3.91 -2.31
C ARG A 107 21.31 -3.95 -3.15
N GLY A 108 21.89 -2.80 -3.51
CA GLY A 108 23.07 -2.71 -4.36
C GLY A 108 22.77 -2.95 -5.84
N TYR A 109 21.52 -2.77 -6.27
CA TYR A 109 21.18 -2.69 -7.68
C TYR A 109 21.23 -1.22 -8.12
N ASP A 110 21.94 -0.96 -9.22
CA ASP A 110 22.10 0.36 -9.85
C ASP A 110 20.85 0.74 -10.66
#